data_AF-A0A1G3ARP6-F1
#
_entry.id   AF-A0A1G3ARP6-F1
#
_cell.length_a   1.000
_cell.length_b   1.000
_cell.length_c   1.000
_cell.angle_alpha   90.00
_cell.angle_beta   90.00
_cell.angle_gamma   90.00
#
_symmetry.space_group_name_H-M   'P 1'
#
loop_
_entity.id
_entity.type
_entity.pdbx_description
1 polymer ?
#
loop_
_entity_poly.entity_id
_entity_poly.type
_entity_poly.pdbx_seq_one_letter_code
_entity_poly.pdbx_strand_id
1 'polypeptide(L)'
;MSWARVTSFSLLTLAGFLAAGCGKTATTGPEGAQPATPAATTDDHSGWWCSEHGVPEEICAQCNAKLAAEYQQKGDWCKEHNRPESQCFLCNPKRADKFAAEYEAKFGSKPPKADGT
;
A
#
# COMPACT_ATOMS: atom_id res chain seq x y z
N MET A 1 -11.65 -35.34 21.88
CA MET A 1 -11.51 -36.66 21.22
C MET A 1 -12.80 -37.00 20.51
N SER A 2 -12.69 -37.71 19.38
CA SER A 2 -13.72 -38.11 18.40
C SER A 2 -13.98 -37.01 17.34
N TRP A 3 -13.37 -37.00 16.13
CA TRP A 3 -13.27 -38.03 15.07
C TRP A 3 -14.70 -38.45 14.62
N ALA A 4 -15.18 -38.37 13.38
CA ALA A 4 -14.54 -38.36 12.06
C ALA A 4 -15.52 -37.83 10.98
N ARG A 5 -14.93 -37.25 9.92
CA ARG A 5 -15.18 -37.40 8.47
C ARG A 5 -16.51 -38.03 8.05
N VAL A 6 -17.23 -37.39 7.10
CA VAL A 6 -17.60 -38.02 5.82
C VAL A 6 -17.71 -36.95 4.72
N THR A 7 -17.02 -37.22 3.63
CA THR A 7 -17.00 -36.53 2.34
C THR A 7 -18.30 -36.70 1.55
N SER A 8 -18.74 -35.68 0.80
CA SER A 8 -19.62 -35.88 -0.35
C SER A 8 -19.06 -35.14 -1.57
N PHE A 9 -18.50 -35.96 -2.46
CA PHE A 9 -18.18 -35.66 -3.84
C PHE A 9 -19.47 -35.57 -4.67
N SER A 10 -19.68 -34.45 -5.36
CA SER A 10 -20.50 -34.26 -6.58
C SER A 10 -20.53 -32.74 -6.81
N LEU A 11 -20.23 -32.19 -7.98
CA LEU A 11 -20.68 -32.59 -9.30
C LEU A 11 -19.69 -32.04 -10.34
N LEU A 12 -19.34 -32.87 -11.32
CA LEU A 12 -18.71 -32.44 -12.56
C LEU A 12 -19.59 -31.40 -13.28
N THR A 13 -19.03 -30.27 -13.66
CA THR A 13 -19.45 -29.55 -14.87
C THR A 13 -18.23 -29.26 -15.74
N LEU A 14 -18.12 -30.07 -16.78
CA LEU A 14 -17.22 -29.96 -17.91
C LEU A 14 -17.72 -28.82 -18.80
N ALA A 15 -16.95 -27.73 -18.92
CA ALA A 15 -17.15 -26.73 -19.97
C ALA A 15 -15.81 -26.53 -20.68
N GLY A 16 -15.64 -27.27 -21.77
CA GLY A 16 -14.54 -27.06 -22.70
C GLY A 16 -14.77 -25.79 -23.52
N PHE A 17 -13.73 -24.96 -23.63
CA PHE A 17 -13.63 -23.96 -24.69
C PHE A 17 -12.30 -24.18 -25.40
N LEU A 18 -12.37 -24.93 -26.51
CA LEU A 18 -11.32 -25.02 -27.51
C LEU A 18 -11.46 -23.81 -28.43
N ALA A 19 -10.47 -22.92 -28.42
CA ALA A 19 -10.26 -21.96 -29.50
C ALA A 19 -8.79 -22.02 -29.91
N ALA A 20 -8.57 -22.62 -31.08
CA ALA A 20 -7.32 -22.63 -31.80
C ALA A 20 -6.96 -21.22 -32.29
N GLY A 21 -5.67 -20.88 -32.24
CA GLY A 21 -5.16 -19.63 -32.81
C GLY A 21 -3.64 -19.56 -32.77
N CYS A 22 -2.96 -20.35 -33.59
CA CYS A 22 -1.56 -20.10 -33.96
C CYS A 22 -1.57 -19.33 -35.29
N GLY A 23 -1.03 -18.11 -35.29
CA GLY A 23 -0.99 -17.31 -36.51
C GLY A 23 -0.26 -15.98 -36.38
N LYS A 24 0.96 -15.97 -36.95
CA LYS A 24 1.71 -14.82 -37.50
C LYS A 24 2.36 -13.83 -36.52
N THR A 25 3.67 -14.00 -36.43
CA THR A 25 4.69 -12.95 -36.51
C THR A 25 4.24 -11.71 -37.31
N ALA A 26 4.27 -10.56 -36.65
CA ALA A 26 4.35 -9.25 -37.29
C ALA A 26 5.51 -8.48 -36.64
N THR A 27 6.51 -8.20 -37.47
CA THR A 27 7.65 -7.33 -37.23
C THR A 27 7.21 -5.94 -36.76
N THR A 28 7.88 -5.42 -35.74
CA THR A 28 8.00 -3.97 -35.45
C THR A 28 9.41 -3.83 -34.85
N GLY A 29 10.40 -3.35 -35.60
CA GLY A 29 10.79 -1.92 -35.60
C GLY A 29 11.73 -1.63 -34.42
N PRO A 30 12.89 -0.97 -34.59
CA PRO A 30 13.82 -0.76 -33.49
C PRO A 30 13.26 0.30 -32.54
N GLU A 31 12.67 -0.15 -31.44
CA GLU A 31 12.38 0.67 -30.28
C GLU A 31 13.73 0.87 -29.55
N GLY A 32 14.35 2.05 -29.55
CA GLY A 32 13.71 3.33 -29.32
C GLY A 32 13.59 3.52 -27.81
N ALA A 33 14.66 4.02 -27.21
CA ALA A 33 14.72 4.54 -25.85
C ALA A 33 14.29 3.58 -24.73
N GLN A 34 15.30 2.97 -24.12
CA GLN A 34 15.36 2.64 -22.70
C GLN A 34 14.43 3.55 -21.86
N PRO A 35 13.36 3.02 -21.24
CA PRO A 35 12.76 3.70 -20.11
C PRO A 35 13.84 3.75 -19.05
N ALA A 36 14.30 4.97 -18.73
CA ALA A 36 15.01 5.19 -17.49
C ALA A 36 14.07 4.70 -16.38
N THR A 37 14.38 3.54 -15.81
CA THR A 37 13.85 3.15 -14.52
C THR A 37 14.18 4.30 -13.58
N PRO A 38 13.18 4.96 -12.95
CA PRO A 38 13.46 5.60 -11.68
C PRO A 38 14.08 4.50 -10.83
N ALA A 39 15.30 4.74 -10.32
CA ALA A 39 15.87 3.87 -9.33
C ALA A 39 14.88 3.86 -8.16
N ALA A 40 14.06 2.81 -8.10
CA ALA A 40 13.28 2.51 -6.93
C ALA A 40 14.31 2.18 -5.84
N THR A 41 14.59 3.15 -4.98
CA THR A 41 14.48 2.82 -3.55
C THR A 41 13.11 2.17 -3.44
N THR A 42 13.11 0.86 -3.30
CA THR A 42 11.86 0.11 -3.13
C THR A 42 11.40 0.42 -1.72
N ASP A 43 10.73 1.56 -1.57
CA ASP A 43 9.95 1.88 -0.39
C ASP A 43 8.79 0.87 -0.41
N ASP A 44 8.98 -0.23 0.30
CA ASP A 44 8.04 -1.34 0.33
C ASP A 44 6.79 -0.92 1.11
N HIS A 45 5.79 -0.38 0.40
CA HIS A 45 4.48 -0.05 0.95
C HIS A 45 3.58 -1.29 1.17
N SER A 46 4.16 -2.49 1.21
CA SER A 46 3.42 -3.73 1.47
C SER A 46 3.26 -4.03 2.96
N GLY A 47 4.06 -3.34 3.81
CA GLY A 47 3.99 -3.42 5.26
C GLY A 47 2.81 -2.65 5.87
N TRP A 48 2.69 -2.72 7.20
CA TRP A 48 1.68 -1.96 7.95
C TRP A 48 2.12 -0.51 8.24
N TRP A 49 3.43 -0.23 8.26
CA TRP A 49 3.99 1.04 8.68
C TRP A 49 4.65 1.79 7.52
N CYS A 50 4.30 3.06 7.35
CA CYS A 50 4.95 3.94 6.38
C CYS A 50 6.20 4.54 7.03
N SER A 51 7.37 4.00 6.67
CA SER A 51 8.66 4.45 7.22
C SER A 51 9.02 5.87 6.78
N GLU A 52 8.50 6.36 5.66
CA GLU A 52 8.73 7.73 5.21
C GLU A 52 7.90 8.72 6.04
N HIS A 53 6.60 8.45 6.23
CA HIS A 53 5.67 9.45 6.77
C HIS A 53 5.33 9.28 8.25
N GLY A 54 5.78 8.18 8.87
CA GLY A 54 5.68 7.94 10.31
C GLY A 54 4.26 7.65 10.81
N VAL A 55 3.45 7.01 9.96
CA VAL A 55 2.06 6.62 10.24
C VAL A 55 1.79 5.23 9.67
N PRO A 56 0.74 4.52 10.12
CA PRO A 56 0.29 3.30 9.45
C PRO A 56 -0.04 3.56 7.97
N GLU A 57 0.35 2.64 7.08
CA GLU A 57 0.13 2.75 5.63
C GLU A 57 -1.35 2.94 5.29
N GLU A 58 -2.23 2.26 6.04
CA GLU A 58 -3.68 2.34 5.88
C GLU A 58 -4.29 3.73 6.12
N ILE A 59 -3.58 4.62 6.83
CA ILE A 59 -4.00 6.01 7.05
C ILE A 59 -3.05 7.03 6.42
N CYS A 60 -2.00 6.60 5.72
CA CYS A 60 -1.00 7.51 5.17
C CYS A 60 -1.57 8.32 4.00
N ALA A 61 -2.02 9.54 4.29
CA ALA A 61 -2.56 10.43 3.27
C ALA A 61 -1.50 10.97 2.31
N GLN A 62 -0.21 10.89 2.68
CA GLN A 62 0.88 11.28 1.79
C GLN A 62 1.15 10.21 0.71
N CYS A 63 0.90 8.93 1.01
CA CYS A 63 1.00 7.84 0.04
C CYS A 63 -0.33 7.59 -0.71
N ASN A 64 -1.47 7.95 -0.12
CA ASN A 64 -2.79 7.66 -0.68
C ASN A 64 -3.62 8.93 -0.94
N ALA A 65 -3.74 9.30 -2.21
CA ALA A 65 -4.50 10.47 -2.65
C ALA A 65 -6.00 10.43 -2.30
N LYS A 66 -6.60 9.23 -2.23
CA LYS A 66 -8.00 9.09 -1.79
C LYS A 66 -8.14 9.45 -0.32
N LEU A 67 -7.24 8.99 0.54
CA LEU A 67 -7.22 9.39 1.94
C LEU A 67 -6.95 10.89 2.10
N ALA A 68 -6.02 11.45 1.34
CA ALA A 68 -5.79 12.90 1.33
C ALA A 68 -7.07 13.70 1.03
N ALA A 69 -7.82 13.29 0.00
CA ALA A 69 -9.10 13.91 -0.33
C ALA A 69 -10.13 13.77 0.79
N GLU A 70 -10.21 12.60 1.44
CA GLU A 70 -11.10 12.38 2.58
C GLU A 70 -10.75 13.26 3.79
N TYR A 71 -9.47 13.40 4.12
CA TYR A 71 -9.01 14.28 5.18
C TYR A 71 -9.30 15.76 4.88
N GLN A 72 -9.09 16.19 3.63
CA GLN A 72 -9.47 17.54 3.17
C GLN A 72 -10.97 17.79 3.30
N GLN A 73 -11.80 16.83 2.88
CA GLN A 73 -13.27 16.93 3.00
C GLN A 73 -13.72 17.01 4.46
N LYS A 74 -13.02 16.34 5.37
CA LYS A 74 -13.26 16.39 6.82
C LYS A 74 -12.73 17.68 7.48
N GLY A 75 -12.02 18.52 6.73
CA GLY A 75 -11.38 19.73 7.25
C GLY A 75 -10.10 19.46 8.04
N ASP A 76 -9.62 18.21 8.09
CA ASP A 76 -8.38 17.82 8.76
C ASP A 76 -7.22 17.95 7.76
N TRP A 77 -6.86 19.18 7.39
CA TRP A 77 -5.80 19.43 6.41
C TRP A 77 -4.92 20.63 6.75
N CYS A 78 -3.63 20.36 6.93
CA CYS A 78 -2.60 21.39 7.04
C CYS A 78 -2.19 21.84 5.64
N LYS A 79 -2.53 23.07 5.26
CA LYS A 79 -2.19 23.63 3.94
C LYS A 79 -0.70 23.94 3.78
N GLU A 80 -0.03 24.33 4.86
CA GLU A 80 1.40 24.69 4.83
C GLU A 80 2.28 23.47 4.52
N HIS A 81 1.88 22.29 5.02
CA HIS A 81 2.67 21.06 4.91
C HIS A 81 1.98 19.97 4.08
N ASN A 82 0.90 20.29 3.37
CA ASN A 82 0.16 19.41 2.46
C ASN A 82 -0.09 17.99 3.00
N ARG A 83 -0.52 17.90 4.26
CA ARG A 83 -0.85 16.64 4.93
C ARG A 83 -1.98 16.84 5.94
N PRO A 84 -2.65 15.78 6.40
CA PRO A 84 -3.70 15.91 7.40
C PRO A 84 -3.17 16.61 8.66
N GLU A 85 -3.96 17.49 9.28
CA GLU A 85 -3.50 18.14 10.51
C GLU A 85 -3.20 17.10 11.58
N SER A 86 -4.06 16.08 11.73
CA SER A 86 -3.84 14.94 12.63
C SER A 86 -2.53 14.19 12.41
N GLN A 87 -1.95 14.28 11.21
CA GLN A 87 -0.68 13.66 10.86
C GLN A 87 0.46 14.69 10.76
N CYS A 88 0.20 15.99 10.84
CA CYS A 88 1.22 17.01 10.64
C CYS A 88 2.14 17.17 11.85
N PHE A 89 3.29 16.49 11.81
CA PHE A 89 4.33 16.54 12.84
C PHE A 89 5.14 17.84 12.82
N LEU A 90 5.21 18.51 11.66
CA LEU A 90 5.86 19.82 11.52
C LEU A 90 5.16 20.91 12.35
N CYS A 91 3.81 20.94 12.32
CA CYS A 91 3.05 21.87 13.15
C CYS A 91 2.95 21.43 14.61
N ASN A 92 2.90 20.12 14.87
CA ASN A 92 2.82 19.59 16.23
C ASN A 92 3.55 18.24 16.34
N PRO A 93 4.83 18.25 16.75
CA PRO A 93 5.65 17.04 16.85
C PRO A 93 5.07 15.96 17.78
N LYS A 94 4.29 16.36 18.80
CA LYS A 94 3.66 15.42 19.75
C LYS A 94 2.64 14.49 19.11
N ARG A 95 2.13 14.82 17.91
CA ARG A 95 1.24 13.92 17.16
C ARG A 95 1.96 12.62 16.76
N ALA A 96 3.28 12.64 16.60
CA ALA A 96 4.07 11.45 16.31
C ALA A 96 4.07 10.44 17.47
N ASP A 97 3.99 10.92 18.72
CA ASP A 97 4.01 10.07 19.91
C ASP A 97 2.84 9.07 19.92
N LYS A 98 1.68 9.48 19.42
CA LYS A 98 0.51 8.60 19.27
C LYS A 98 0.83 7.41 18.36
N PHE A 99 1.36 7.69 17.17
CA PHE A 99 1.66 6.66 16.18
C PHE A 99 2.85 5.80 16.62
N ALA A 100 3.81 6.39 17.32
CA ALA A 100 4.92 5.65 17.93
C ALA A 100 4.44 4.67 19.00
N ALA A 101 3.50 5.07 19.86
CA ALA A 101 2.90 4.18 20.85
C ALA A 101 2.11 3.04 20.19
N GLU A 102 1.38 3.31 19.11
CA GLU A 102 0.69 2.27 18.33
C GLU A 102 1.67 1.28 17.70
N TYR A 103 2.78 1.76 17.14
CA TYR A 103 3.85 0.92 16.60
C TYR A 103 4.50 0.06 17.71
N GLU A 104 4.88 0.68 18.82
CA GLU A 104 5.48 -0.02 19.97
C GLU A 104 4.54 -1.10 20.53
N ALA A 105 3.24 -0.81 20.61
CA ALA A 105 2.25 -1.79 21.05
C ALA A 105 2.16 -3.00 20.11
N LYS A 106 2.38 -2.80 18.80
CA LYS A 106 2.30 -3.85 17.78
C LYS A 106 3.59 -4.66 17.65
N PHE A 107 4.75 -4.01 17.75
CA PHE A 107 6.05 -4.60 17.43
C PHE A 107 7.02 -4.70 18.61
N GLY A 108 6.66 -4.16 19.78
CA GLY A 108 7.50 -4.18 20.99
C GLY A 108 8.78 -3.33 20.90
N SER A 109 8.90 -2.47 19.89
CA SER A 109 10.07 -1.62 19.64
C SER A 109 9.62 -0.26 19.10
N LYS A 110 10.49 0.76 19.19
CA LYS A 110 10.23 2.09 18.64
C LYS A 110 10.10 2.04 17.12
N PRO A 111 9.22 2.86 16.50
CA PRO A 111 9.18 2.96 15.05
C PRO A 111 10.52 3.46 14.50
N PRO A 112 10.85 3.09 13.25
CA PRO A 112 11.94 3.74 12.55
C PRO A 112 11.69 5.25 12.49
N LYS A 113 12.77 6.04 12.48
CA LYS A 113 12.66 7.49 12.30
C LYS A 113 12.03 7.74 10.93
N ALA A 114 10.97 8.53 10.90
CA ALA A 114 10.32 8.90 9.67
C ALA A 114 11.21 9.83 8.83
N ASP A 115 11.35 9.51 7.54
CA ASP A 115 12.15 10.29 6.61
C ASP A 115 11.37 11.52 6.12
N GLY A 116 11.89 12.72 6.42
CA GLY A 116 11.27 13.97 5.95
C GLY A 116 10.16 14.54 6.84
N THR A 117 10.15 14.22 8.14
CA THR A 117 9.36 14.94 9.16
C THR A 117 9.82 16.35 9.39
#